data_AF-A0A3E4XDJ2-F1
#
_entry.id   AF-A0A3E4XDJ2-F1
#
_cell.length_a   1.000
_cell.length_b   1.000
_cell.length_c   1.000
_cell.angle_alpha   90.00
_cell.angle_beta   90.00
_cell.angle_gamma   90.00
#
_symmetry.space_group_name_H-M   'P 1'
#
loop_
_entity.id
_entity.type
_entity.pdbx_description
1 polymer ?
#
loop_
_entity_poly.entity_id
_entity_poly.type
_entity_poly.pdbx_seq_one_letter_code
_entity_poly.pdbx_strand_id
1 'polypeptide(L)'
;MKDHTPGYTPRTCVSDRQKRLSRLSAELEASADRICDYQDRLMAGITALRPIEYDRLLDEYRAELVRYDNIDRELRQLEDPTKTEEYRAYHRNAGKQQKNKINY
;
A
#
# COMPACT_ATOMS: atom_id res chain seq x y z
N MET A 1 34.81 21.04 -0.98
CA MET A 1 34.06 19.78 -1.07
C MET A 1 33.44 19.52 0.29
N LYS A 2 32.10 19.53 0.41
CA LYS A 2 31.42 19.14 1.65
C LYS A 2 30.78 17.80 1.38
N ASP A 3 31.43 16.75 1.87
CA ASP A 3 30.94 15.39 1.75
C ASP A 3 29.66 15.27 2.56
N HIS A 4 28.52 15.24 1.86
CA HIS A 4 27.25 14.86 2.45
C HIS A 4 27.36 13.38 2.82
N THR A 5 27.64 13.12 4.10
CA THR A 5 27.52 11.77 4.66
C THR A 5 26.04 11.39 4.59
N PRO A 6 25.63 10.42 3.76
CA PRO A 6 24.25 10.02 3.69
C PRO A 6 23.90 9.39 5.04
N GLY A 7 22.85 9.92 5.70
CA GLY A 7 22.40 9.44 6.99
C GLY A 7 22.28 7.92 6.97
N TYR A 8 23.02 7.26 7.87
CA TYR A 8 23.04 5.81 7.99
C TYR A 8 21.64 5.30 8.30
N THR A 9 20.95 4.74 7.30
CA THR A 9 19.70 4.00 7.50
C THR A 9 20.06 2.59 7.98
N PRO A 10 19.57 2.15 9.16
CA PRO A 10 19.85 0.81 9.67
C PRO A 10 19.44 -0.26 8.67
N ARG A 11 20.33 -1.22 8.42
CA ARG A 11 20.12 -2.36 7.48
C ARG A 11 18.87 -3.18 7.82
N THR A 12 18.48 -3.23 9.09
CA THR A 12 17.29 -3.90 9.60
C THR A 12 16.00 -3.25 9.09
N CYS A 13 15.90 -1.91 9.12
CA CYS A 13 14.77 -1.15 8.56
C CYS A 13 14.58 -1.38 7.06
N VAL A 14 15.68 -1.52 6.31
CA VAL A 14 15.62 -1.82 4.87
C VAL A 14 15.13 -3.25 4.65
N SER A 15 15.64 -4.22 5.41
CA SER A 15 15.21 -5.62 5.29
C SER A 15 13.73 -5.83 5.64
N ASP A 16 13.22 -5.11 6.64
CA ASP A 16 11.82 -5.23 7.06
C ASP A 16 10.87 -4.58 6.07
N ARG A 17 11.29 -3.46 5.43
CA ARG A 17 10.58 -2.86 4.30
C ARG A 17 10.52 -3.80 3.10
N GLN A 18 11.63 -4.46 2.75
CA GLN A 18 11.66 -5.45 1.67
C GLN A 18 10.73 -6.64 1.95
N LYS A 19 10.74 -7.19 3.17
CA LYS A 19 9.85 -8.28 3.57
C LYS A 19 8.38 -7.87 3.52
N ARG A 20 8.05 -6.63 3.94
CA ARG A 20 6.69 -6.10 3.86
C ARG A 20 6.25 -5.92 2.41
N LEU A 21 7.11 -5.38 1.55
CA LEU A 21 6.86 -5.28 0.10
C LEU A 21 6.56 -6.65 -0.52
N SER A 22 7.40 -7.66 -0.26
CA SER A 22 7.18 -9.02 -0.80
C SER A 22 5.88 -9.67 -0.30
N ARG A 23 5.47 -9.39 0.95
CA ARG A 23 4.19 -9.88 1.47
C ARG A 23 3.01 -9.18 0.80
N LEU A 24 3.06 -7.86 0.71
CA LEU A 24 2.00 -7.06 0.08
C LEU A 24 1.89 -7.35 -1.42
N SER A 25 3.00 -7.60 -2.13
CA SER A 25 2.94 -8.00 -3.54
C SER A 25 2.27 -9.36 -3.72
N ALA A 26 2.57 -10.34 -2.86
CA ALA A 26 1.91 -11.64 -2.89
C ALA A 26 0.43 -11.55 -2.51
N GLU A 27 0.07 -10.70 -1.55
CA GLU A 27 -1.33 -10.43 -1.19
C GLU A 27 -2.09 -9.71 -2.32
N LEU A 28 -1.42 -8.80 -3.04
CA LEU A 28 -2.00 -8.12 -4.20
C LEU A 28 -2.27 -9.11 -5.34
N GLU A 29 -1.32 -10.00 -5.64
CA GLU A 29 -1.51 -11.07 -6.63
C GLU A 29 -2.69 -11.97 -6.25
N ALA A 30 -2.74 -12.43 -5.00
CA ALA A 30 -3.86 -13.24 -4.52
C ALA A 30 -5.21 -12.49 -4.56
N SER A 31 -5.21 -11.17 -4.32
CA SER A 31 -6.39 -10.33 -4.47
C SER A 31 -6.82 -10.21 -5.93
N ALA A 32 -5.87 -10.11 -6.87
CA ALA A 32 -6.15 -10.07 -8.30
C ALA A 32 -6.75 -11.40 -8.78
N ASP A 33 -6.21 -12.54 -8.32
CA ASP A 33 -6.76 -13.86 -8.63
C ASP A 33 -8.22 -13.99 -8.15
N ARG A 34 -8.51 -13.56 -6.92
CA ARG A 34 -9.89 -13.56 -6.40
C ARG A 34 -10.82 -12.65 -7.20
N ILE A 35 -10.35 -11.49 -7.65
CA ILE A 35 -11.12 -10.58 -8.51
C ILE A 35 -11.49 -11.28 -9.82
N CYS A 36 -10.55 -12.00 -10.43
CA CYS A 36 -10.83 -12.82 -11.62
C CYS A 36 -11.86 -13.92 -11.33
N ASP A 37 -11.71 -14.66 -10.23
CA ASP A 37 -12.68 -15.70 -9.81
C ASP A 37 -14.08 -15.11 -9.61
N TYR A 38 -14.18 -13.93 -8.98
CA TYR A 38 -15.45 -13.23 -8.78
C TYR A 38 -16.07 -12.79 -10.11
N GLN A 39 -15.28 -12.29 -11.05
CA GLN A 39 -15.74 -11.93 -12.39
C GLN A 39 -16.27 -13.15 -13.16
N ASP A 40 -15.56 -14.27 -13.12
CA ASP A 40 -16.00 -15.51 -13.76
C ASP A 40 -17.32 -16.03 -13.16
N ARG A 41 -17.43 -15.99 -11.83
CA ARG A 41 -18.66 -16.37 -11.12
C ARG A 41 -19.82 -15.41 -11.39
N LEU A 42 -19.55 -14.12 -11.54
CA LEU A 42 -20.56 -13.14 -11.94
C LEU A 42 -21.03 -13.41 -13.36
N MET A 43 -20.12 -13.67 -14.30
CA MET A 43 -20.47 -14.00 -15.69
C MET A 43 -21.30 -15.28 -15.79
N ALA A 44 -20.92 -16.33 -15.06
CA ALA A 44 -21.69 -17.57 -14.98
C ALA A 44 -23.04 -17.39 -14.24
N GLY A 45 -23.07 -16.49 -13.26
CA GLY A 45 -24.20 -16.23 -12.39
C GLY A 45 -25.35 -15.44 -13.02
N ILE A 46 -25.11 -14.70 -14.11
CA ILE A 46 -26.13 -13.87 -14.80
C ILE A 46 -27.34 -14.70 -15.22
N THR A 47 -27.15 -15.97 -15.59
CA THR A 47 -28.24 -16.86 -16.05
C THR A 47 -28.62 -17.94 -15.04
N ALA A 48 -27.82 -18.14 -13.97
CA ALA A 48 -27.94 -19.30 -13.09
C ALA A 48 -28.24 -18.95 -11.61
N LEU A 49 -27.92 -17.74 -11.15
CA LEU A 49 -28.10 -17.34 -9.74
C LEU A 49 -29.42 -16.60 -9.53
N ARG A 50 -29.95 -16.69 -8.30
CA ARG A 50 -31.06 -15.82 -7.88
C ARG A 50 -30.55 -14.39 -7.75
N PRO A 51 -31.40 -13.37 -8.02
CA PRO A 51 -30.98 -11.96 -7.93
C PRO A 51 -30.30 -11.60 -6.59
N ILE A 52 -30.80 -12.12 -5.47
CA ILE A 52 -30.22 -11.86 -4.15
C ILE A 52 -28.82 -12.47 -3.94
N GLU A 53 -28.52 -13.58 -4.62
CA GLU A 53 -27.20 -14.23 -4.57
C GLU A 53 -26.23 -13.50 -5.48
N TYR A 54 -26.72 -13.02 -6.61
CA TYR A 54 -25.96 -12.17 -7.52
C TYR A 54 -25.57 -10.84 -6.88
N ASP A 55 -26.50 -10.18 -6.17
CA ASP A 55 -26.22 -8.93 -5.44
C ASP A 55 -25.18 -9.13 -4.33
N ARG A 56 -25.27 -10.23 -3.57
CA ARG A 56 -24.25 -10.57 -2.56
C ARG A 56 -22.88 -10.78 -3.19
N LEU A 57 -22.82 -11.46 -4.34
CA LEU A 57 -21.57 -11.68 -5.07
C LEU A 57 -20.98 -10.36 -5.60
N LEU A 58 -21.83 -9.42 -6.03
CA LEU A 58 -21.40 -8.08 -6.41
C LEU A 58 -20.82 -7.29 -5.23
N ASP A 59 -21.42 -7.41 -4.04
CA ASP A 59 -20.92 -6.75 -2.85
C ASP A 59 -19.56 -7.32 -2.40
N GLU A 60 -19.38 -8.65 -2.48
CA GLU A 60 -18.08 -9.29 -2.24
C GLU A 60 -17.02 -8.85 -3.25
N TYR A 61 -17.37 -8.80 -4.54
CA TYR A 61 -16.48 -8.31 -5.59
C TYR A 61 -16.05 -6.86 -5.33
N ARG A 62 -16.99 -5.98 -4.97
CA ARG A 62 -16.70 -4.58 -4.61
C ARG A 62 -15.79 -4.47 -3.40
N ALA A 63 -16.00 -5.31 -2.38
CA ALA A 63 -15.15 -5.33 -1.20
C ALA A 63 -13.71 -5.75 -1.54
N GLU A 64 -13.53 -6.73 -2.43
CA GLU A 64 -12.21 -7.18 -2.86
C GLU A 64 -11.50 -6.13 -3.75
N LEU A 65 -12.22 -5.38 -4.59
CA LEU A 65 -11.65 -4.22 -5.30
C LEU A 65 -11.10 -3.15 -4.35
N VAL A 66 -11.84 -2.82 -3.29
CA VAL A 66 -11.36 -1.86 -2.28
C VAL A 66 -10.12 -2.38 -1.57
N ARG A 67 -10.04 -3.68 -1.29
CA ARG A 67 -8.83 -4.29 -0.71
C ARG A 67 -7.65 -4.21 -1.66
N TYR A 68 -7.84 -4.54 -2.92
CA TYR A 68 -6.82 -4.41 -3.97
C TYR A 68 -6.28 -2.97 -4.05
N ASP A 69 -7.17 -1.98 -4.13
CA ASP A 69 -6.79 -0.56 -4.19
C ASP A 69 -6.02 -0.10 -2.94
N ASN A 70 -6.41 -0.60 -1.77
CA ASN A 70 -5.69 -0.30 -0.52
C ASN A 70 -4.29 -0.89 -0.51
N ILE A 71 -4.13 -2.14 -0.96
CA ILE A 71 -2.83 -2.82 -1.04
C ILE A 71 -1.94 -2.13 -2.11
N ASP A 72 -2.49 -1.79 -3.28
CA ASP A 72 -1.77 -1.04 -4.32
C ASP A 72 -1.31 0.33 -3.80
N ARG A 73 -2.18 1.03 -3.06
CA ARG A 73 -1.84 2.32 -2.45
C ARG A 73 -0.75 2.18 -1.39
N GLU A 74 -0.76 1.11 -0.59
CA GLU A 74 0.30 0.82 0.39
C GLU A 74 1.63 0.48 -0.30
N LEU A 75 1.61 -0.32 -1.37
CA LEU A 75 2.78 -0.62 -2.19
C LEU A 75 3.38 0.66 -2.78
N ARG A 76 2.57 1.53 -3.37
CA ARG A 76 3.05 2.83 -3.91
C ARG A 76 3.69 3.72 -2.84
N GLN A 77 3.14 3.74 -1.62
CA GLN A 77 3.72 4.48 -0.50
C GLN A 77 5.05 3.87 -0.04
N LEU A 78 5.15 2.54 -0.07
CA LEU A 78 6.36 1.81 0.29
C LEU A 78 7.42 1.83 -0.81
N GLU A 79 7.09 2.09 -2.07
CA GLU A 79 8.07 2.32 -3.14
C GLU A 79 8.59 3.76 -3.11
N ASP A 80 7.70 4.74 -2.91
CA ASP A 80 7.99 6.18 -3.10
C ASP A 80 7.67 7.03 -1.84
N PRO A 81 8.30 6.77 -0.66
CA PRO A 81 7.97 7.41 0.61
C PRO A 81 8.27 8.92 0.63
N THR A 82 9.07 9.42 -0.32
CA THR A 82 9.45 10.84 -0.44
C THR A 82 8.30 11.76 -0.86
N LYS A 83 7.19 11.21 -1.38
CA LYS A 83 6.02 11.97 -1.85
C LYS A 83 4.85 11.99 -0.88
N THR A 84 4.90 11.24 0.22
CA THR A 84 3.83 11.21 1.23
C THR A 84 3.87 12.46 2.11
N GLU A 85 2.71 13.04 2.38
CA GLU A 85 2.56 14.25 3.21
C GLU A 85 3.15 14.08 4.62
N GLU A 86 3.08 12.86 5.17
CA GLU A 86 3.64 12.48 6.46
C GLU A 86 5.17 12.53 6.47
N TYR A 87 5.84 12.10 5.39
CA TYR A 87 7.29 12.18 5.25
C TYR A 87 7.76 13.64 5.12
N ARG A 88 7.00 14.47 4.40
CA ARG A 88 7.23 15.93 4.31
C ARG A 88 7.04 16.61 5.67
N ALA A 89 6.03 16.20 6.46
CA ALA A 89 5.76 16.71 7.79
C ALA A 89 6.86 16.31 8.79
N TYR A 90 7.33 15.06 8.74
CA TYR A 90 8.43 14.57 9.57
C TYR A 90 9.72 15.37 9.34
N HIS A 91 10.13 15.59 8.08
CA HIS A 91 11.31 16.39 7.75
C HIS A 91 11.15 17.88 8.04
N ARG A 92 9.95 18.46 7.85
CA ARG A 92 9.66 19.84 8.27
C ARG A 92 9.80 20.02 9.79
N ASN A 93 9.36 19.04 10.58
CA ASN A 93 9.45 19.09 12.03
C ASN A 93 10.87 18.80 12.54
N ALA A 94 11.61 17.89 11.90
CA ALA A 94 13.02 17.64 12.22
C ALA A 94 13.92 18.87 11.96
N GLY A 95 13.70 19.60 10.87
CA GLY A 95 14.42 20.84 10.57
C GLY A 95 14.14 21.98 11.55
N LYS A 96 12.93 22.04 12.13
CA LYS A 96 12.59 23.01 13.20
C LYS A 96 13.31 22.70 14.50
N GLN A 97 13.46 21.42 14.87
CA GLN A 97 14.18 21.02 16.08
C GLN A 97 15.70 21.27 15.98
N GLN A 98 16.30 21.11 14.80
CA GLN A 98 17.72 21.46 14.59
C GLN A 98 17.97 22.97 14.69
N LYS A 99 17.11 23.82 14.12
CA LYS A 99 17.25 25.29 14.25
C LYS A 99 17.12 25.78 15.69
N ASN A 100 16.26 25.14 16.50
CA ASN A 100 16.11 25.50 17.91
C ASN A 100 17.28 25.02 18.79
N LYS A 101 18.05 24.00 18.36
CA LYS A 101 19.27 23.55 19.05
C LYS A 101 20.52 24.37 18.71
N ILE A 102 20.55 25.05 17.56
CA ILE A 102 21.67 25.91 17.15
C ILE A 102 21.58 27.31 17.82
N ASN A 103 20.41 27.68 18.35
CA ASN A 103 20.16 28.94 19.06
C ASN A 103 20.14 28.79 20.60
N TYR A 104 20.99 27.90 21.15
CA TYR A 104 21.27 27.83 22.60
C TYR A 104 22.76 27.98 22.84
#